data_AF-A0A7J9QV99-F1
#
_entry.id   AF-A0A7J9QV99-F1
#
_cell.length_a   1.000
_cell.length_b   1.000
_cell.length_c   1.000
_cell.angle_alpha   90.00
_cell.angle_beta   90.00
_cell.angle_gamma   90.00
#
_symmetry.space_group_name_H-M   'P 1'
#
loop_
_entity.id
_entity.type
_entity.pdbx_description
1 polymer ?
#
loop_
_entity_poly.entity_id
_entity_poly.type
_entity_poly.pdbx_seq_one_letter_code
_entity_poly.pdbx_strand_id
1 'polypeptide(L)'
;MSLGYVIGESKPTFVTALTSRPLSVGEYIIIDTEEGKILGLVEKSKISSAAFADVRNFDEAAESTEIAEINKRDKTFASNIGILGFLDKLQKGQSIIPAIPPIPGTEITQPTKQELETIFSSQEKGWAKIGNLLR
;
A
#
# COMPACT_ATOMS: atom_id res chain seq x y z
N MET A 1 -12.74 -4.20 3.08
CA MET A 1 -12.78 -4.39 1.61
C MET A 1 -11.36 -4.57 1.15
N SER A 2 -11.09 -5.63 0.37
CA SER A 2 -9.75 -5.89 -0.17
C SER A 2 -9.29 -4.76 -1.07
N LEU A 3 -8.08 -4.24 -0.83
CA LEU A 3 -7.41 -3.29 -1.71
C LEU A 3 -6.45 -3.98 -2.68
N GLY A 4 -6.07 -5.24 -2.43
CA GLY A 4 -5.05 -5.94 -3.20
C GLY A 4 -4.41 -7.10 -2.46
N TYR A 5 -3.32 -7.59 -3.02
CA TYR A 5 -2.55 -8.71 -2.47
C TYR A 5 -1.05 -8.44 -2.55
N VAL A 6 -0.30 -8.91 -1.55
CA VAL A 6 1.16 -8.91 -1.53
C VAL A 6 1.68 -9.82 -2.64
N ILE A 7 2.71 -9.39 -3.37
CA ILE A 7 3.31 -10.14 -4.47
C ILE A 7 4.84 -10.06 -4.44
N GLY A 8 5.47 -11.02 -5.13
CA GLY A 8 6.92 -11.01 -5.34
C GLY A 8 7.73 -11.26 -4.06
N GLU A 9 8.90 -10.65 -3.97
CA GLU A 9 9.75 -10.74 -2.79
C GLU A 9 9.24 -9.79 -1.69
N SER A 10 8.94 -10.37 -0.52
CA SER A 10 8.57 -9.64 0.69
C SER A 10 9.75 -9.55 1.66
N LYS A 11 9.90 -8.41 2.32
CA LYS A 11 10.82 -8.23 3.44
C LYS A 11 10.05 -7.81 4.69
N PRO A 12 10.62 -7.97 5.90
CA PRO A 12 9.92 -7.56 7.11
C PRO A 12 9.72 -6.04 7.19
N THR A 13 10.51 -5.27 6.45
CA THR A 13 10.48 -3.80 6.41
C THR A 13 9.68 -3.23 5.24
N PHE A 14 9.47 -3.98 4.16
CA PHE A 14 8.67 -3.52 3.02
C PHE A 14 8.14 -4.69 2.19
N VAL A 15 7.03 -4.44 1.50
CA VAL A 15 6.43 -5.40 0.56
C VAL A 15 6.03 -4.70 -0.74
N THR A 16 5.86 -5.50 -1.79
CA THR A 16 5.20 -5.05 -3.02
C THR A 16 3.79 -5.65 -3.06
N ALA A 17 2.80 -4.87 -3.48
CA ALA A 17 1.43 -5.34 -3.62
C ALA A 17 0.85 -4.97 -4.98
N LEU A 18 0.02 -5.85 -5.54
CA LEU A 18 -0.87 -5.52 -6.65
C LEU A 18 -2.22 -5.10 -6.10
N THR A 19 -2.71 -3.95 -6.56
CA THR A 19 -3.88 -3.30 -6.01
C THR A 19 -5.01 -3.18 -7.02
N SER A 20 -6.25 -3.13 -6.55
CA SER A 20 -7.44 -2.98 -7.40
C SER A 20 -7.58 -1.58 -8.00
N ARG A 21 -6.89 -0.60 -7.40
CA ARG A 21 -6.80 0.79 -7.84
C ARG A 21 -5.40 1.34 -7.58
N PRO A 22 -4.99 2.45 -8.19
CA PRO A 22 -3.80 3.16 -7.74
C PRO A 22 -3.96 3.58 -6.27
N LEU A 23 -2.98 3.20 -5.45
CA LEU A 23 -2.86 3.71 -4.09
C LEU A 23 -2.03 4.99 -4.10
N SER A 24 -2.35 5.88 -3.17
CA SER A 24 -1.68 7.18 -3.07
C SER A 24 -0.44 7.07 -2.19
N VAL A 25 0.62 7.82 -2.50
CA VAL A 25 1.74 7.94 -1.58
C VAL A 25 1.26 8.61 -0.29
N GLY A 26 1.66 8.04 0.86
CA GLY A 26 1.20 8.47 2.19
C GLY A 26 -0.09 7.80 2.66
N GLU A 27 -0.71 6.94 1.85
CA GLU A 27 -1.88 6.17 2.24
C GLU A 27 -1.47 5.01 3.16
N TYR A 28 -2.22 4.81 4.25
CA TYR A 28 -1.99 3.70 5.17
C TYR A 28 -2.79 2.48 4.75
N ILE A 29 -2.20 1.30 4.91
CA ILE A 29 -2.84 0.01 4.62
C ILE A 29 -2.60 -0.97 5.77
N ILE A 30 -3.46 -1.97 5.89
CA ILE A 30 -3.30 -3.09 6.81
C ILE A 30 -2.94 -4.35 6.02
N ILE A 31 -1.92 -5.06 6.48
CA ILE A 31 -1.54 -6.38 5.99
C ILE A 31 -1.95 -7.39 7.07
N ASP A 32 -2.84 -8.31 6.75
CA ASP A 32 -3.36 -9.28 7.71
C ASP A 32 -2.53 -10.57 7.69
N THR A 33 -1.63 -10.73 8.67
CA THR A 33 -0.75 -11.89 8.78
C THR A 33 -1.21 -12.80 9.92
N GLU A 34 -0.74 -14.05 9.93
CA GLU A 34 -1.05 -15.00 11.01
C GLU A 34 -0.54 -14.52 12.38
N GLU A 35 0.55 -13.74 12.42
CA GLU A 35 1.12 -13.15 13.65
C GLU A 35 0.31 -11.93 14.14
N GLY A 36 -0.52 -11.36 13.28
CA GLY A 36 -1.33 -10.19 13.58
C GLY A 36 -1.39 -9.18 12.43
N LYS A 37 -2.13 -8.10 12.66
CA LYS A 37 -2.30 -7.02 11.70
C LYS A 37 -1.09 -6.10 11.71
N ILE A 38 -0.55 -5.83 10.54
CA ILE A 38 0.60 -4.94 10.36
C ILE A 38 0.13 -3.66 9.68
N LEU A 39 0.55 -2.51 10.21
CA LEU A 39 0.34 -1.23 9.56
C LEU A 39 1.46 -0.96 8.56
N GLY A 40 1.07 -0.68 7.32
CA GLY A 40 1.96 -0.28 6.24
C GLY A 40 1.66 1.14 5.74
N LEU A 41 2.66 1.78 5.17
CA LEU A 41 2.58 3.08 4.51
C LEU A 41 2.96 2.93 3.04
N VAL A 42 2.12 3.41 2.13
CA VAL A 42 2.42 3.42 0.70
C VAL A 42 3.51 4.47 0.43
N GLU A 43 4.69 4.01 0.04
CA GLU A 43 5.84 4.87 -0.25
C GLU A 43 5.97 5.17 -1.75
N LYS A 44 5.61 4.20 -2.60
CA LYS A 44 5.68 4.34 -4.06
C LYS A 44 4.46 3.68 -4.69
N SER A 45 3.92 4.31 -5.71
CA SER A 45 2.82 3.81 -6.51
C SER A 45 3.24 3.81 -7.98
N LYS A 46 3.03 2.70 -8.67
CA LYS A 46 3.41 2.48 -10.06
C LYS A 46 2.20 1.97 -10.83
N ILE A 47 1.97 2.58 -11.99
CA ILE A 47 0.98 2.12 -12.95
C ILE A 47 1.75 1.69 -14.19
N SER A 48 1.49 0.49 -14.67
CA SER A 48 2.08 -0.06 -15.88
C SER A 48 1.00 -0.66 -16.76
N SER A 49 1.29 -0.79 -18.05
CA SER A 49 0.43 -1.42 -19.04
C SER A 49 1.27 -2.37 -19.88
N ALA A 50 0.70 -3.52 -20.25
CA ALA A 50 1.36 -4.46 -21.15
C ALA A 50 1.43 -3.90 -22.58
N ALA A 51 0.38 -3.18 -23.03
CA ALA A 51 0.33 -2.53 -24.33
C ALA A 51 1.40 -1.43 -24.51
N PHE A 52 1.91 -0.85 -23.42
CA PHE A 52 2.97 0.16 -23.43
C PHE A 52 4.37 -0.39 -23.11
N ALA A 53 4.55 -1.71 -22.97
CA ALA A 53 5.83 -2.28 -22.54
C ALA A 53 6.98 -2.03 -23.54
N ASP A 54 6.70 -2.06 -24.84
CA ASP A 54 7.69 -1.98 -25.92
C ASP A 54 7.55 -0.75 -26.83
N VAL A 55 6.73 0.24 -26.45
CA VAL A 55 6.47 1.45 -27.25
C VAL A 55 7.69 2.37 -27.27
N ARG A 56 8.12 2.81 -28.46
CA ARG A 56 9.35 3.62 -28.65
C ARG A 56 9.13 4.97 -29.33
N ASN A 57 8.00 5.19 -29.97
CA ASN A 57 7.70 6.44 -30.67
C ASN A 57 6.25 6.91 -30.40
N PHE A 58 5.94 8.12 -30.87
CA PHE A 58 4.66 8.78 -30.62
C PHE A 58 3.48 8.04 -31.27
N ASP A 59 3.65 7.57 -32.50
CA ASP A 59 2.58 6.91 -33.25
C ASP A 59 2.21 5.56 -32.62
N GLU A 60 3.22 4.77 -32.21
CA GLU A 60 3.02 3.54 -31.42
C GLU A 60 2.32 3.82 -30.08
N ALA A 61 2.63 4.94 -29.43
CA ALA A 61 1.97 5.31 -28.17
C ALA A 61 0.49 5.67 -28.38
N ALA A 62 0.16 6.34 -29.49
CA ALA A 62 -1.22 6.66 -29.84
C ALA A 62 -2.04 5.38 -30.08
N GLU A 63 -1.51 4.45 -30.88
CA GLU A 63 -2.17 3.16 -31.15
C GLU A 63 -2.31 2.31 -29.87
N SER A 64 -1.26 2.22 -29.04
CA SER A 64 -1.31 1.51 -27.76
C SER A 64 -2.31 2.14 -26.77
N THR A 65 -2.58 3.45 -26.86
CA THR A 65 -3.61 4.11 -26.04
C THR A 65 -4.99 3.56 -26.35
N GLU A 66 -5.34 3.43 -27.63
CA GLU A 66 -6.64 2.89 -28.06
C GLU A 66 -6.79 1.43 -27.62
N ILE A 67 -5.74 0.63 -27.74
CA ILE A 67 -5.73 -0.78 -27.31
C ILE A 67 -5.91 -0.90 -25.77
N ALA A 68 -5.22 -0.06 -25.01
CA ALA A 68 -5.27 -0.07 -23.55
C ALA A 68 -6.64 0.40 -22.99
N GLU A 69 -7.38 1.23 -23.73
CA GLU A 69 -8.74 1.63 -23.35
C GLU A 69 -9.76 0.49 -23.55
N ILE A 70 -9.59 -0.31 -24.60
CA ILE A 70 -10.46 -1.45 -24.90
C ILE A 70 -10.28 -2.57 -23.87
N ASN A 71 -9.05 -2.79 -23.37
CA ASN A 71 -8.74 -3.91 -22.48
C ASN A 71 -8.47 -3.46 -21.04
N LYS A 72 -9.50 -3.48 -20.18
CA LYS A 72 -9.37 -3.14 -18.74
C LYS A 72 -8.34 -3.96 -17.96
N ARG A 73 -7.92 -5.14 -18.45
CA ARG A 73 -6.92 -6.00 -17.78
C ARG A 73 -5.48 -5.60 -18.11
N ASP A 74 -5.30 -4.65 -19.02
CA ASP A 74 -3.99 -4.22 -19.47
C ASP A 74 -3.24 -3.42 -18.38
N LYS A 75 -3.98 -2.65 -17.56
CA LYS A 75 -3.38 -1.81 -16.52
C LYS A 75 -3.10 -2.59 -15.25
N THR A 76 -1.85 -2.54 -14.80
CA THR A 76 -1.37 -3.11 -13.55
C THR A 76 -1.04 -1.99 -12.57
N PHE A 77 -1.66 -2.04 -11.39
CA PHE A 77 -1.37 -1.13 -10.28
C PHE A 77 -0.50 -1.85 -9.25
N ALA A 78 0.73 -1.39 -9.09
CA ALA A 78 1.68 -1.92 -8.14
C ALA A 78 2.08 -0.85 -7.13
N SER A 79 2.11 -1.22 -5.84
CA SER A 79 2.49 -0.31 -4.77
C SER A 79 3.60 -0.92 -3.92
N ASN A 80 4.59 -0.11 -3.58
CA ASN A 80 5.58 -0.47 -2.57
C ASN A 80 5.14 0.11 -1.24
N ILE A 81 5.08 -0.76 -0.24
CA ILE A 81 4.55 -0.45 1.08
C ILE A 81 5.66 -0.66 2.10
N GLY A 82 6.03 0.40 2.80
CA GLY A 82 6.91 0.35 3.97
C GLY A 82 6.14 -0.15 5.18
N ILE A 83 6.71 -1.07 5.95
CA ILE A 83 6.09 -1.63 7.15
C ILE A 83 6.48 -0.78 8.36
N LEU A 84 5.47 -0.28 9.07
CA LEU A 84 5.66 0.52 10.29
C LEU A 84 5.70 -0.36 11.56
N GLY A 85 5.01 -1.49 11.52
CA GLY A 85 4.99 -2.50 12.58
C GLY A 85 3.60 -3.04 12.87
N PHE A 86 3.51 -3.88 13.90
CA PHE A 86 2.24 -4.44 14.34
C PHE A 86 1.29 -3.38 14.89
N LEU A 87 0.03 -3.44 14.44
CA LEU A 87 -1.01 -2.47 14.77
C LEU A 87 -1.26 -2.39 16.29
N ASP A 88 -1.33 -3.53 16.97
CA ASP A 88 -1.58 -3.59 18.43
C ASP A 88 -0.42 -2.99 19.24
N LYS A 89 0.81 -3.06 18.72
CA LYS A 89 2.01 -2.47 19.34
C LYS A 89 2.08 -0.98 19.07
N LEU A 90 1.78 -0.56 17.85
CA LEU A 90 1.77 0.85 17.46
C LEU A 90 0.73 1.64 18.26
N GLN A 91 -0.44 1.06 18.51
CA GLN A 91 -1.47 1.65 19.39
C GLN A 91 -0.99 1.85 20.83
N LYS A 92 0.05 1.13 21.26
CA LYS A 92 0.69 1.26 22.58
C LYS A 92 1.97 2.11 22.52
N GLY A 93 2.21 2.79 21.41
CA GLY A 93 3.42 3.61 21.19
C GLY A 93 4.70 2.81 20.92
N GLN A 94 4.60 1.53 20.56
CA GLN A 94 5.74 0.67 20.26
C GLN A 94 5.77 0.33 18.77
N SER A 95 6.85 0.71 18.08
CA SER A 95 7.11 0.25 16.71
C SER A 95 7.86 -1.06 16.76
N ILE A 96 7.14 -2.17 16.53
CA ILE A 96 7.71 -3.51 16.45
C ILE A 96 7.46 -4.04 15.04
N ILE A 97 8.55 -4.19 14.29
CA ILE A 97 8.55 -4.75 12.93
C ILE A 97 8.37 -6.27 13.05
N PRO A 98 7.59 -6.91 12.14
CA PRO A 98 7.51 -8.37 12.11
C PRO A 98 8.91 -8.99 11.93
N ALA A 99 9.16 -10.13 12.57
CA ALA A 99 10.40 -10.86 12.33
C ALA A 99 10.35 -11.65 11.00
N ILE A 100 9.14 -12.09 10.63
CA ILE A 100 8.88 -12.87 9.43
C ILE A 100 8.22 -11.96 8.38
N PRO A 101 8.71 -11.93 7.13
CA PRO A 101 8.08 -11.15 6.07
C PRO A 101 6.64 -11.62 5.80
N PRO A 102 5.71 -10.71 5.43
CA PRO A 102 4.39 -11.11 4.96
C PRO A 102 4.47 -12.03 3.73
N ILE A 103 3.65 -13.07 3.70
CA ILE A 103 3.69 -14.08 2.64
C ILE A 103 3.07 -13.49 1.35
N PRO A 104 3.64 -13.76 0.16
CA PRO A 104 2.98 -13.42 -1.09
C PRO A 104 1.59 -14.06 -1.18
N GLY A 105 0.60 -13.28 -1.58
CA GLY A 105 -0.82 -13.65 -1.56
C GLY A 105 -1.57 -13.14 -0.34
N THR A 106 -0.89 -12.59 0.68
CA THR A 106 -1.57 -11.95 1.82
C THR A 106 -2.41 -10.75 1.36
N GLU A 107 -3.63 -10.66 1.85
CA GLU A 107 -4.56 -9.58 1.54
C GLU A 107 -4.14 -8.27 2.21
N ILE A 108 -4.30 -7.16 1.48
CA ILE A 108 -4.19 -5.80 2.04
C ILE A 108 -5.54 -5.11 2.09
N THR A 109 -5.80 -4.39 3.17
CA THR A 109 -7.07 -3.69 3.41
C THR A 109 -6.85 -2.26 3.88
N GLN A 110 -7.90 -1.44 3.87
CA GLN A 110 -7.84 -0.07 4.39
C GLN A 110 -7.99 -0.08 5.92
N PRO A 111 -7.13 0.62 6.67
CA PRO A 111 -7.33 0.84 8.09
C PRO A 111 -8.58 1.67 8.33
N THR A 112 -9.23 1.42 9.45
CA THR A 112 -10.30 2.28 9.95
C THR A 112 -9.74 3.58 10.51
N LYS A 113 -10.57 4.62 10.48
CA LYS A 113 -10.21 5.93 11.07
C LYS A 113 -9.84 5.80 12.55
N GLN A 114 -10.57 4.97 13.30
CA GLN A 114 -10.32 4.73 14.72
C GLN A 114 -8.95 4.08 14.97
N GLU A 115 -8.54 3.12 14.14
CA GLU A 115 -7.21 2.49 14.24
C GLU A 115 -6.09 3.51 14.06
N LEU A 116 -6.21 4.43 13.09
CA LEU A 116 -5.22 5.49 12.86
C LEU A 116 -5.24 6.57 13.94
N GLU A 117 -6.42 7.02 14.39
CA GLU A 117 -6.55 8.02 15.45
C GLU A 117 -5.96 7.53 16.77
N THR A 118 -6.09 6.24 17.08
CA THR A 118 -5.48 5.66 18.27
C THR A 118 -3.95 5.77 18.25
N ILE A 119 -3.34 5.74 17.07
CA ILE A 119 -1.87 5.80 16.91
C ILE A 119 -1.38 7.26 16.84
N PHE A 120 -2.08 8.11 16.09
CA PHE A 120 -1.58 9.45 15.74
C PHE A 120 -2.27 10.60 16.49
N SER A 121 -3.38 10.35 17.18
CA SER A 121 -4.22 11.37 17.83
C SER A 121 -4.45 11.10 19.32
N SER A 122 -3.37 10.84 20.07
CA SER A 122 -3.46 10.70 21.52
C SER A 122 -3.91 11.99 22.19
N GLN A 123 -4.79 11.87 23.19
CA GLN A 123 -5.34 12.99 23.99
C GLN A 123 -4.55 13.19 25.30
N GLU A 124 -3.41 12.54 25.45
CA GLU A 124 -2.58 12.66 26.65
C GLU A 124 -1.94 14.05 26.75
N LYS A 125 -1.65 14.46 27.99
CA LYS A 125 -0.96 15.74 28.26
C LYS A 125 0.42 15.72 27.59
N GLY A 126 0.70 16.74 26.78
CA GLY A 126 1.98 16.88 26.07
C GLY A 126 1.90 16.64 24.55
N TRP A 127 0.75 16.22 24.03
CA TRP A 127 0.53 16.08 22.60
C TRP A 127 0.11 17.42 21.97
N ALA A 128 0.77 17.78 20.87
CA ALA A 128 0.43 18.94 20.06
C ALA A 128 0.04 18.49 18.65
N LYS A 129 -1.10 18.97 18.15
CA LYS A 129 -1.57 18.65 16.80
C LYS A 129 -0.73 19.41 15.77
N ILE A 130 0.02 18.66 14.96
CA ILE A 130 0.84 19.22 13.87
C ILE A 130 0.11 19.28 12.52
N GLY A 131 -0.97 18.51 12.35
CA GLY A 131 -1.68 18.43 11.08
C GLY A 131 -2.70 17.30 11.04
N ASN A 132 -3.07 16.89 9.83
CA ASN A 132 -3.89 15.71 9.57
C ASN A 132 -3.11 14.76 8.65
N LEU A 133 -3.47 13.48 8.65
CA LEU A 133 -2.94 12.53 7.67
C LEU A 133 -3.32 12.99 6.26
N LEU A 134 -2.46 12.69 5.28
CA LEU A 134 -2.62 13.19 3.92
C LEU A 134 -3.91 12.72 3.27
N ARG A 135 -4.45 11.56 3.69
CA ARG A 135 -5.72 10.96 3.27
C ARG A 135 -6.26 10.06 4.37
#